data_AF-A0A1G0K5M9-F1
#
_entry.id   AF-A0A1G0K5M9-F1
#
_cell.length_a   1.000
_cell.length_b   1.000
_cell.length_c   1.000
_cell.angle_alpha   90.00
_cell.angle_beta   90.00
_cell.angle_gamma   90.00
#
_symmetry.space_group_name_H-M   'P 1'
#
loop_
_entity.id
_entity.type
_entity.pdbx_description
1 polymer ?
#
loop_
_entity_poly.entity_id
_entity_poly.type
_entity_poly.pdbx_seq_one_letter_code
_entity_poly.pdbx_strand_id
1 'polypeptide(L)'
;MGGVLQWLTPRQARAEEVPLRILTASEQTTLEALGDTLLPGATEAGLAHFVDHHLSVPAPDCLLLVRYLDVPPPFAAFYRAGLSALDQVAINLHGYPFEQIAPDQRTALVQVMSRENPPRWEAPPAPFFYYVTRSDAVDVVYGTEEGFKSLDVPYLAHIRPPTRW
;
A
#
# COMPACT_ATOMS: atom_id res chain seq x y z
N MET A 1 -7.52 -18.66 -25.91
CA MET A 1 -7.57 -18.90 -24.45
C MET A 1 -8.42 -17.80 -23.85
N GLY A 2 -9.62 -18.13 -23.38
CA GLY A 2 -10.60 -17.14 -22.91
C GLY A 2 -10.30 -16.71 -21.47
N GLY A 3 -9.94 -15.45 -21.28
CA GLY A 3 -9.87 -14.86 -19.94
C GLY A 3 -11.28 -14.56 -19.45
N VAL A 4 -11.69 -15.22 -18.37
CA VAL A 4 -12.89 -14.82 -17.63
C VAL A 4 -12.49 -13.62 -16.75
N LEU A 5 -13.20 -12.51 -16.87
CA LEU A 5 -13.07 -11.40 -15.93
C LEU A 5 -13.54 -11.89 -14.56
N GLN A 6 -12.62 -12.10 -13.64
CA GLN A 6 -12.92 -12.39 -12.24
C GLN A 6 -12.83 -11.10 -11.43
N TRP A 7 -13.88 -10.81 -10.68
CA TRP A 7 -13.92 -9.72 -9.71
C TRP A 7 -13.38 -10.25 -8.39
N LEU A 8 -12.09 -10.02 -8.13
CA LEU A 8 -11.43 -10.40 -6.89
C LEU A 8 -11.27 -9.17 -5.99
N THR A 9 -11.44 -9.35 -4.69
CA THR A 9 -10.97 -8.38 -3.70
C THR A 9 -9.44 -8.40 -3.65
N PRO A 10 -8.77 -7.35 -3.14
CA PRO A 10 -7.31 -7.37 -2.98
C PRO A 10 -6.81 -8.56 -2.15
N ARG A 11 -7.51 -8.91 -1.07
CA ARG A 11 -7.26 -10.10 -0.24
C ARG A 11 -7.32 -11.39 -1.06
N GLN A 12 -8.35 -11.56 -1.90
CA GLN A 12 -8.47 -12.74 -2.76
C GLN A 12 -7.36 -12.78 -3.82
N ALA A 13 -7.09 -11.64 -4.47
CA ALA A 13 -6.02 -11.55 -5.45
C ALA A 13 -4.64 -11.90 -4.84
N ARG A 14 -4.40 -11.52 -3.58
CA ARG A 14 -3.20 -11.90 -2.84
C ARG A 14 -3.17 -13.38 -2.48
N ALA A 15 -4.28 -13.95 -2.03
CA ALA A 15 -4.39 -15.36 -1.68
C ALA A 15 -4.25 -16.28 -2.90
N GLU A 16 -4.69 -15.83 -4.07
CA GLU A 16 -4.56 -16.52 -5.36
C GLU A 16 -3.25 -16.20 -6.09
N GLU A 17 -2.35 -15.42 -5.47
CA GLU A 17 -1.06 -15.01 -6.04
C GLU A 17 -1.18 -14.41 -7.46
N VAL A 18 -2.23 -13.61 -7.68
CA VAL A 18 -2.47 -12.95 -8.97
C VAL A 18 -1.26 -12.08 -9.32
N PRO A 19 -0.67 -12.21 -10.52
CA PRO A 19 0.47 -11.40 -10.92
C PRO A 19 0.15 -9.90 -10.93
N LEU A 20 1.06 -9.11 -10.35
CA LEU A 20 1.00 -7.65 -10.40
C LEU A 20 1.30 -7.12 -11.81
N ARG A 21 0.75 -5.95 -12.14
CA ARG A 21 0.82 -5.33 -13.47
C ARG A 21 1.85 -4.21 -13.53
N ILE A 22 2.01 -3.46 -12.45
CA ILE A 22 2.82 -2.24 -12.37
C ILE A 22 4.01 -2.45 -11.43
N LEU A 23 3.78 -2.96 -10.22
CA LEU A 23 4.83 -3.18 -9.24
C LEU A 23 5.67 -4.42 -9.60
N THR A 24 6.98 -4.31 -9.39
CA THR A 24 7.89 -5.45 -9.47
C THR A 24 7.78 -6.35 -8.24
N ALA A 25 8.34 -7.57 -8.31
CA ALA A 25 8.37 -8.48 -7.16
C ALA A 25 9.08 -7.87 -5.93
N SER A 26 10.17 -7.12 -6.14
CA SER A 26 10.87 -6.43 -5.04
C SER A 26 10.02 -5.30 -4.45
N GLU A 27 9.37 -4.52 -5.29
CA GLU A 27 8.47 -3.44 -4.85
C GLU A 27 7.27 -4.00 -4.08
N GLN A 28 6.74 -5.15 -4.51
CA GLN A 28 5.69 -5.87 -3.78
C GLN A 28 6.15 -6.26 -2.38
N THR A 29 7.28 -6.97 -2.25
CA THR A 29 7.75 -7.46 -0.95
C THR A 29 8.09 -6.32 0.00
N THR A 30 8.68 -5.24 -0.51
CA THR A 30 8.97 -4.04 0.27
C THR A 30 7.69 -3.33 0.72
N LEU A 31 6.68 -3.21 -0.15
CA LEU A 31 5.39 -2.62 0.19
C LEU A 31 4.60 -3.46 1.20
N GLU A 32 4.61 -4.79 1.06
CA GLU A 32 3.98 -5.71 2.02
C GLU A 32 4.65 -5.59 3.40
N ALA A 33 5.98 -5.63 3.46
CA ALA A 33 6.73 -5.47 4.71
C ALA A 33 6.50 -4.09 5.36
N LEU A 34 6.45 -3.01 4.55
CA LEU A 34 6.12 -1.67 5.03
C LEU A 34 4.69 -1.62 5.56
N GLY A 35 3.74 -2.15 4.78
CA GLY A 35 2.32 -2.22 5.13
C GLY A 35 2.09 -2.88 6.48
N ASP A 36 2.63 -4.07 6.71
CA ASP A 36 2.47 -4.77 7.99
C ASP A 36 3.19 -4.08 9.15
N THR A 37 4.29 -3.37 8.87
CA THR A 37 4.98 -2.55 9.89
C THR A 37 4.12 -1.36 10.30
N LEU A 38 3.39 -0.75 9.34
CA LEU A 38 2.50 0.40 9.57
C LEU A 38 1.17 -0.01 10.21
N LEU A 39 0.62 -1.13 9.75
CA LEU A 39 -0.67 -1.67 10.15
C LEU A 39 -0.65 -3.21 9.99
N PRO A 40 -0.52 -3.96 11.10
CA PRO A 40 -0.51 -5.42 11.04
C PRO A 40 -1.73 -5.99 10.32
N GLY A 41 -1.49 -6.87 9.34
CA GLY A 41 -2.53 -7.49 8.52
C GLY A 41 -2.77 -6.80 7.17
N ALA A 42 -2.05 -5.73 6.87
CA ALA A 42 -2.12 -5.06 5.56
C ALA A 42 -1.68 -5.98 4.41
N THR A 43 -0.67 -6.84 4.62
CA THR A 43 -0.26 -7.83 3.62
C THR A 43 -1.39 -8.83 3.35
N GLU A 44 -1.98 -9.39 4.41
CA GLU A 44 -3.09 -10.35 4.28
C GLU A 44 -4.31 -9.72 3.61
N ALA A 45 -4.60 -8.45 3.90
CA ALA A 45 -5.66 -7.69 3.25
C ALA A 45 -5.38 -7.40 1.75
N GLY A 46 -4.15 -7.65 1.26
CA GLY A 46 -3.78 -7.50 -0.13
C GLY A 46 -3.36 -6.09 -0.51
N LEU A 47 -2.66 -5.36 0.38
CA LEU A 47 -2.19 -3.99 0.12
C LEU A 47 -1.47 -3.85 -1.23
N ALA A 48 -0.53 -4.75 -1.55
CA ALA A 48 0.21 -4.65 -2.80
C ALA A 48 -0.69 -4.77 -4.04
N HIS A 49 -1.69 -5.67 -4.01
CA HIS A 49 -2.67 -5.83 -5.07
C HIS A 49 -3.62 -4.64 -5.19
N PHE A 50 -4.01 -4.04 -4.06
CA PHE A 50 -4.81 -2.81 -4.04
C PHE A 50 -4.07 -1.64 -4.69
N VAL A 51 -2.82 -1.41 -4.27
CA VAL A 51 -1.96 -0.37 -4.84
C VAL A 51 -1.71 -0.62 -6.31
N ASP A 52 -1.26 -1.82 -6.68
CA ASP A 52 -0.98 -2.18 -8.08
C ASP A 52 -2.20 -2.00 -9.00
N HIS A 53 -3.38 -2.44 -8.54
CA HIS A 53 -4.62 -2.24 -9.27
C HIS A 53 -4.87 -0.76 -9.55
N HIS A 54 -4.82 0.09 -8.52
CA HIS A 54 -5.11 1.52 -8.68
C HIS A 54 -4.00 2.30 -9.41
N LEU A 55 -2.78 1.78 -9.45
CA LEU A 55 -1.73 2.28 -10.33
C LEU A 55 -1.97 1.91 -11.81
N SER A 56 -2.77 0.88 -12.09
CA SER A 56 -3.07 0.40 -13.44
C SER A 56 -4.32 1.02 -14.07
N VAL A 57 -5.20 1.66 -13.29
CA VAL A 57 -6.44 2.31 -13.77
C VAL A 57 -6.20 3.80 -14.09
N PRO A 58 -7.09 4.44 -14.89
CA PRO A 58 -7.03 5.88 -15.11
C PRO A 58 -7.03 6.67 -13.79
N ALA A 59 -6.32 7.80 -13.75
CA ALA A 59 -6.23 8.63 -12.54
C ALA A 59 -7.59 9.03 -11.93
N PRO A 60 -8.66 9.30 -12.72
CA PRO A 60 -10.00 9.56 -12.18
C PRO A 60 -10.68 8.38 -11.49
N ASP A 61 -10.18 7.16 -11.66
CA ASP A 61 -10.69 5.92 -11.06
C ASP A 61 -9.76 5.37 -9.95
N CYS A 62 -8.61 6.01 -9.74
CA CYS A 62 -7.66 5.66 -8.69
C CYS A 62 -8.22 6.05 -7.31
N LEU A 63 -8.22 5.10 -6.36
CA LEU A 63 -8.67 5.34 -4.98
C LEU A 63 -7.52 5.58 -3.99
N LEU A 64 -6.28 5.54 -4.45
CA LEU A 64 -5.11 5.79 -3.58
C LEU A 64 -5.10 7.21 -3.05
N LEU A 65 -4.67 7.37 -1.80
CA LEU A 65 -4.69 8.67 -1.13
C LEU A 65 -3.87 9.72 -1.90
N VAL A 66 -2.77 9.31 -2.54
CA VAL A 66 -1.87 10.18 -3.31
C VAL A 66 -2.62 11.07 -4.33
N ARG A 67 -3.74 10.59 -4.88
CA ARG A 67 -4.58 11.32 -5.84
C ARG A 67 -5.13 12.63 -5.25
N TYR A 68 -5.36 12.68 -3.95
CA TYR A 68 -5.99 13.81 -3.26
C TYR A 68 -4.96 14.80 -2.68
N LEU A 69 -3.66 14.58 -2.90
CA LEU A 69 -2.57 15.32 -2.25
C LEU A 69 -1.70 16.11 -3.24
N ASP A 70 -2.30 16.66 -4.30
CA ASP A 70 -1.65 17.50 -5.32
C ASP A 70 -0.44 16.86 -6.03
N VAL A 71 -0.31 15.53 -5.98
CA VAL A 71 0.69 14.79 -6.77
C VAL A 71 0.13 14.61 -8.18
N PRO A 72 0.86 15.00 -9.24
CA PRO A 72 0.38 14.80 -10.60
C PRO A 72 0.46 13.30 -10.97
N PRO A 73 -0.54 12.76 -11.71
CA PRO A 73 -0.41 11.44 -12.31
C PRO A 73 0.69 11.43 -13.39
N PRO A 74 1.34 10.28 -13.68
CA PRO A 74 1.04 8.95 -13.16
C PRO A 74 1.61 8.70 -11.75
N PHE A 75 0.81 8.09 -10.88
CA PHE A 75 1.15 7.90 -9.47
C PHE A 75 2.19 6.80 -9.23
N ALA A 76 2.46 5.92 -10.20
CA ALA A 76 3.42 4.84 -10.04
C ALA A 76 4.83 5.35 -9.67
N ALA A 77 5.24 6.49 -10.22
CA ALA A 77 6.53 7.09 -9.91
C ALA A 77 6.68 7.45 -8.42
N PHE A 78 5.59 7.87 -7.76
CA PHE A 78 5.59 8.18 -6.33
C PHE A 78 5.89 6.94 -5.47
N TYR A 79 5.17 5.83 -5.70
CA TYR A 79 5.38 4.59 -4.94
C TYR A 79 6.75 3.97 -5.23
N ARG A 80 7.15 3.89 -6.50
CA ARG A 80 8.45 3.31 -6.87
C ARG A 80 9.61 4.09 -6.25
N ALA A 81 9.56 5.43 -6.27
CA ALA A 81 10.59 6.25 -5.65
C ALA A 81 10.65 6.04 -4.13
N GLY A 82 9.50 6.05 -3.45
CA GLY A 82 9.44 5.84 -2.00
C GLY A 82 9.92 4.45 -1.56
N LEU A 83 9.50 3.39 -2.26
CA LEU A 83 9.93 2.02 -1.99
C LEU A 83 11.43 1.84 -2.24
N SER A 84 11.93 2.38 -3.36
CA SER A 84 13.36 2.34 -3.68
C SER A 84 14.21 3.08 -2.64
N ALA A 85 13.80 4.29 -2.23
CA ALA A 85 14.50 5.04 -1.18
C ALA A 85 14.48 4.32 0.17
N LEU A 86 13.35 3.68 0.53
CA LEU A 86 13.25 2.87 1.74
C LEU A 86 14.24 1.70 1.73
N ASP A 87 14.29 0.95 0.63
CA ASP A 87 15.23 -0.16 0.50
C ASP A 87 16.69 0.33 0.53
N GLN A 88 17.01 1.43 -0.16
CA GLN A 88 18.37 1.98 -0.13
C GLN A 88 18.77 2.44 1.27
N VAL A 89 17.86 3.05 2.03
CA VAL A 89 18.14 3.44 3.42
C VAL A 89 18.36 2.20 4.29
N ALA A 90 17.52 1.16 4.17
CA ALA A 90 17.69 -0.10 4.89
C ALA A 90 19.04 -0.77 4.57
N ILE A 91 19.40 -0.86 3.29
CA ILE A 91 20.68 -1.42 2.83
C ILE A 91 21.85 -0.62 3.40
N ASN A 92 21.78 0.70 3.36
CA ASN A 92 22.86 1.56 3.87
C ASN A 92 23.05 1.44 5.39
N LEU A 93 21.96 1.27 6.15
CA LEU A 93 22.01 1.20 7.61
C LEU A 93 22.30 -0.21 8.15
N HIS A 94 21.81 -1.24 7.46
CA HIS A 94 21.76 -2.60 7.98
C HIS A 94 22.31 -3.67 7.03
N GLY A 95 22.63 -3.32 5.79
CA GLY A 95 23.21 -4.22 4.78
C GLY A 95 22.19 -5.08 4.00
N TYR A 96 20.90 -4.95 4.30
CA TYR A 96 19.82 -5.73 3.69
C TYR A 96 18.67 -4.83 3.24
N PRO A 97 17.87 -5.24 2.23
CA PRO A 97 16.63 -4.56 1.88
C PRO A 97 15.65 -4.52 3.06
N PHE A 98 14.68 -3.61 2.98
CA PHE A 98 13.80 -3.31 4.11
C PHE A 98 13.02 -4.54 4.59
N GLU A 99 12.54 -5.36 3.65
CA GLU A 99 11.80 -6.58 3.95
C GLU A 99 12.63 -7.67 4.67
N GLN A 100 13.98 -7.59 4.63
CA GLN A 100 14.89 -8.63 5.14
C GLN A 100 15.47 -8.23 6.51
N ILE A 101 15.36 -6.95 6.82
CA ILE A 101 15.84 -6.32 8.03
C ILE A 101 14.95 -6.72 9.23
N ALA A 102 15.48 -6.68 10.46
CA ALA A 102 14.75 -7.18 11.64
C ALA A 102 13.49 -6.34 11.96
N PRO A 103 12.42 -6.91 12.56
CA PRO A 103 11.16 -6.18 12.79
C PRO A 103 11.28 -4.90 13.63
N ASP A 104 12.17 -4.91 14.63
CA ASP A 104 12.52 -3.75 15.46
C ASP A 104 13.24 -2.66 14.65
N GLN A 105 14.12 -3.06 13.73
CA GLN A 105 14.80 -2.14 12.81
C GLN A 105 13.82 -1.52 11.80
N ARG A 106 12.86 -2.29 11.25
CA ARG A 106 11.77 -1.76 10.41
C ARG A 106 10.96 -0.72 11.16
N THR A 107 10.56 -1.06 12.38
CA THR A 107 9.78 -0.17 13.25
C THR A 107 10.54 1.13 13.53
N ALA A 108 11.84 1.04 13.88
CA ALA A 108 12.67 2.20 14.12
C ALA A 108 12.80 3.10 12.88
N LEU A 109 13.01 2.50 11.69
CA LEU A 109 13.12 3.25 10.45
C LEU A 109 11.80 3.94 10.07
N VAL A 110 10.67 3.25 10.20
CA VAL A 110 9.34 3.81 9.98
C VAL A 110 9.03 4.95 10.96
N GLN A 111 9.47 4.84 12.22
CA GLN A 111 9.34 5.93 13.19
C GLN A 111 10.12 7.18 12.77
N VAL A 112 11.33 7.03 12.22
CA VAL A 112 12.08 8.16 11.63
C VAL A 112 11.32 8.76 10.46
N MET A 113 10.89 7.92 9.50
CA MET A 113 10.13 8.36 8.33
C MET A 113 8.89 9.15 8.70
N SER A 114 8.20 8.81 9.80
CA SER A 114 7.00 9.54 10.24
C SER A 114 7.25 10.99 10.66
N ARG A 115 8.51 11.38 10.87
CA ARG A 115 8.92 12.69 11.41
C ARG A 115 9.79 13.48 10.46
N GLU A 116 10.74 12.81 9.82
CA GLU A 116 11.74 13.43 8.95
C GLU A 116 12.25 12.47 7.89
N ASN A 117 13.06 12.99 6.96
CA ASN A 117 13.74 12.17 5.97
C ASN A 117 14.92 11.42 6.62
N PRO A 118 14.98 10.08 6.52
CA PRO A 118 16.19 9.36 6.87
C PRO A 118 17.41 9.84 6.06
N PRO A 119 18.64 9.64 6.56
CA PRO A 119 19.85 9.99 5.81
C PRO A 119 19.86 9.35 4.41
N ARG A 120 20.19 10.15 3.39
CA ARG A 120 20.24 9.72 1.97
C ARG A 120 18.89 9.28 1.39
N TRP A 121 17.79 9.78 1.94
CA TRP A 121 16.47 9.63 1.32
C TRP A 121 16.36 10.46 0.03
N GLU A 122 16.23 9.79 -1.11
CA GLU A 122 16.17 10.41 -2.45
C GLU A 122 14.82 10.11 -3.14
N ALA A 123 13.74 10.60 -2.54
CA ALA A 123 12.36 10.41 -3.02
C ALA A 123 11.46 11.55 -2.48
N PRO A 124 10.14 11.58 -2.77
CA PRO A 124 9.22 12.49 -2.08
C PRO A 124 9.40 12.40 -0.55
N PRO A 125 9.16 13.47 0.23
CA PRO A 125 9.48 13.50 1.65
C PRO A 125 9.00 12.24 2.39
N ALA A 126 9.88 11.63 3.19
CA ALA A 126 9.57 10.37 3.87
C ALA A 126 8.32 10.46 4.77
N PRO A 127 8.05 11.57 5.49
CA PRO A 127 6.80 11.74 6.23
C PRO A 127 5.56 11.74 5.34
N PHE A 128 5.69 12.26 4.12
CA PHE A 128 4.62 12.27 3.14
C PHE A 128 4.38 10.87 2.57
N PHE A 129 5.45 10.14 2.21
CA PHE A 129 5.34 8.75 1.77
C PHE A 129 4.77 7.83 2.86
N TYR A 130 5.21 8.01 4.11
CA TYR A 130 4.64 7.34 5.30
C TYR A 130 3.14 7.61 5.41
N TYR A 131 2.72 8.88 5.32
CA TYR A 131 1.33 9.26 5.45
C TYR A 131 0.45 8.61 4.37
N VAL A 132 0.88 8.65 3.11
CA VAL A 132 0.17 8.04 1.99
C VAL A 132 0.04 6.53 2.17
N THR A 133 1.17 5.84 2.30
CA THR A 133 1.18 4.36 2.39
C THR A 133 0.43 3.83 3.61
N ARG A 134 0.53 4.51 4.76
CA ARG A 134 -0.26 4.16 5.95
C ARG A 134 -1.76 4.31 5.71
N SER A 135 -2.17 5.34 4.98
CA SER A 135 -3.59 5.59 4.72
C SER A 135 -4.16 4.57 3.72
N ASP A 136 -3.41 4.23 2.67
CA ASP A 136 -3.81 3.16 1.75
C ASP A 136 -3.90 1.81 2.47
N ALA A 137 -3.01 1.54 3.45
CA ALA A 137 -3.09 0.36 4.31
C ALA A 137 -4.36 0.36 5.18
N VAL A 138 -4.73 1.51 5.74
CA VAL A 138 -5.98 1.66 6.49
C VAL A 138 -7.19 1.42 5.58
N ASP A 139 -7.18 1.94 4.36
CA ASP A 139 -8.28 1.78 3.40
C ASP A 139 -8.48 0.32 3.00
N VAL A 140 -7.41 -0.42 2.72
CA VAL A 140 -7.53 -1.84 2.33
C VAL A 140 -7.93 -2.74 3.51
N VAL A 141 -7.45 -2.45 4.73
CA VAL A 141 -7.75 -3.26 5.92
C VAL A 141 -9.13 -2.95 6.49
N TYR A 142 -9.45 -1.66 6.66
CA TYR A 142 -10.65 -1.21 7.37
C TYR A 142 -11.74 -0.60 6.48
N GLY A 143 -11.45 -0.25 5.24
CA GLY A 143 -12.44 0.29 4.29
C GLY A 143 -13.45 -0.73 3.75
N THR A 144 -13.40 -1.97 4.22
CA THR A 144 -14.29 -3.07 3.83
C THR A 144 -15.37 -3.33 4.89
N GLU A 145 -16.49 -3.95 4.52
CA GLU A 145 -17.54 -4.34 5.49
C GLU A 145 -16.98 -5.25 6.61
N GLU A 146 -16.05 -6.15 6.26
CA GLU A 146 -15.35 -7.01 7.19
C GLU A 146 -14.42 -6.21 8.13
N GLY A 147 -13.72 -5.22 7.58
CA GLY A 147 -12.90 -4.28 8.34
C GLY A 147 -13.70 -3.51 9.39
N PHE A 148 -14.85 -2.92 9.02
CA PHE A 148 -15.76 -2.25 9.95
C PHE A 148 -16.27 -3.18 11.05
N LYS A 149 -16.63 -4.42 10.68
CA LYS A 149 -17.06 -5.44 11.64
C LYS A 149 -15.95 -5.77 12.65
N SER A 150 -14.69 -5.83 12.23
CA SER A 150 -13.56 -6.08 13.13
C SER A 150 -13.32 -4.97 14.16
N LEU A 151 -13.73 -3.74 13.84
CA LEU A 151 -13.63 -2.57 14.72
C LEU A 151 -14.82 -2.42 15.68
N ASP A 152 -15.81 -3.32 15.62
CA ASP A 152 -17.10 -3.20 16.31
C ASP A 152 -17.83 -1.87 16.00
N VAL A 153 -17.58 -1.33 14.79
CA VAL A 153 -18.23 -0.11 14.30
C VAL A 153 -19.32 -0.51 13.30
N PRO A 154 -20.56 -0.02 13.45
CA PRO A 154 -21.61 -0.28 12.48
C PRO A 154 -21.20 0.21 11.09
N TYR A 155 -21.21 -0.68 10.10
CA TYR A 155 -21.08 -0.28 8.70
C TYR A 155 -22.36 0.45 8.27
N LEU A 156 -22.33 1.77 8.35
CA LEU A 156 -23.44 2.64 8.00
C LEU A 156 -23.44 2.87 6.49
N ALA A 157 -23.95 1.88 5.73
CA ALA A 157 -24.26 2.03 4.31
C ALA A 157 -25.42 3.04 4.13
N HIS A 158 -25.12 4.33 4.29
CA HIS A 158 -26.14 5.38 4.29
C HIS A 158 -26.76 5.63 2.90
N ILE A 159 -26.27 4.96 1.85
CA ILE A 159 -26.93 4.91 0.55
C ILE A 159 -26.87 3.46 0.05
N ARG A 160 -27.93 2.68 0.28
CA ARG A 160 -28.18 1.52 -0.59
C ARG A 160 -28.64 2.05 -1.93
N PRO A 161 -27.97 1.72 -3.06
CA PRO A 161 -28.56 1.95 -4.37
C PRO A 161 -29.94 1.27 -4.40
N PRO A 162 -30.99 1.93 -4.93
CA PRO A 162 -32.35 1.37 -4.94
C PRO A 162 -32.48 0.07 -5.74
N THR A 163 -31.46 -0.30 -6.52
CA THR A 163 -31.42 -1.51 -7.33
C THR A 163 -30.09 -2.23 -7.17
N ARG A 164 -30.17 -3.57 -7.03
CA ARG A 164 -29.03 -4.47 -7.13
C ARG A 164 -28.48 -4.39 -8.56
N TRP A 165 -27.22 -4.04 -8.71
CA TRP A 165 -26.47 -4.32 -9.94
C TRP A 165 -26.04 -5.79 -9.93
#